data_AF-A0ABC8RXX1-F1
#
_entry.id   AF-A0ABC8RXX1-F1
#
_cell.length_a   1.000
_cell.length_b   1.000
_cell.length_c   1.000
_cell.angle_alpha   90.00
_cell.angle_beta   90.00
_cell.angle_gamma   90.00
#
_symmetry.space_group_name_H-M   'P 1'
#
loop_
_entity.id
_entity.type
_entity.pdbx_description
1 polymer ?
#
loop_
_entity_poly.entity_id
_entity_poly.type
_entity_poly.pdbx_seq_one_letter_code
_entity_poly.pdbx_strand_id
1 'polypeptide(L)' 'MSKEECMEALSKHANIQPVITSTVWKELEKENKDFFEDYTKNREERESKKEGGQRFHKMHLDSFTKDTNGDDDE' A
#
# COMPACT_ATOMS: atom_id res chain seq x y z
N MET A 1 -2.83 5.72 1.81
CA MET A 1 -3.25 6.76 0.87
C MET A 1 -2.11 7.74 0.71
N SER A 2 -1.53 7.80 -0.50
CA SER A 2 -0.54 8.79 -0.88
C SER A 2 -1.19 10.08 -1.39
N LYS A 3 -0.38 11.12 -1.53
CA LYS A 3 -0.81 12.39 -2.12
C LYS A 3 -1.30 12.18 -3.55
N GLU A 4 -0.60 11.37 -4.32
CA GLU A 4 -0.89 11.08 -5.73
C GLU A 4 -2.24 10.36 -5.87
N GLU A 5 -2.48 9.33 -5.05
CA GLU A 5 -3.75 8.61 -5.02
C GLU A 5 -4.92 9.56 -4.67
N CYS A 6 -4.70 10.48 -3.73
CA CYS A 6 -5.71 11.46 -3.34
C CYS A 6 -5.98 12.47 -4.46
N MET A 7 -4.93 12.95 -5.15
CA MET A 7 -5.07 13.83 -6.32
C MET A 7 -5.84 13.16 -7.45
N GLU A 8 -5.53 11.91 -7.76
CA GLU A 8 -6.22 11.15 -8.81
C GLU A 8 -7.69 10.90 -8.46
N ALA A 9 -7.97 10.46 -7.24
CA ALA A 9 -9.33 10.18 -6.78
C ALA A 9 -10.21 11.44 -6.79
N LEU A 10 -9.70 12.57 -6.28
CA LEU A 10 -10.46 13.82 -6.25
C LEU A 10 -10.65 14.43 -7.64
N SER A 11 -9.66 14.28 -8.53
CA SER A 11 -9.79 14.65 -9.93
C SER A 11 -10.87 13.82 -10.62
N LYS A 12 -10.83 12.49 -10.46
CA LYS A 12 -11.75 11.56 -11.13
C LYS A 12 -13.18 11.62 -10.61
N HIS A 13 -13.35 11.70 -9.28
CA HIS A 13 -14.65 11.53 -8.63
C HIS A 13 -15.33 12.84 -8.24
N ALA A 14 -14.55 13.93 -8.11
CA ALA A 14 -15.08 15.24 -7.72
C ALA A 14 -14.73 16.35 -8.72
N ASN A 15 -14.05 16.03 -9.83
CA ASN A 15 -13.62 16.98 -10.86
C ASN A 15 -12.80 18.16 -10.29
N ILE A 16 -12.02 17.89 -9.23
CA ILE A 16 -11.15 18.87 -8.58
C ILE A 16 -9.81 18.89 -9.30
N GLN A 17 -9.33 20.07 -9.68
CA GLN A 17 -8.03 20.19 -10.35
C GLN A 17 -6.89 19.72 -9.42
N PRO A 18 -5.92 18.93 -9.93
CA PRO A 18 -4.81 18.42 -9.12
C PRO A 18 -4.00 19.51 -8.41
N VAL A 19 -3.92 20.72 -8.99
CA VAL A 19 -3.23 21.86 -8.36
C VAL A 19 -3.91 22.29 -7.06
N ILE A 20 -5.24 22.23 -6.98
CA ILE A 20 -6.01 22.58 -5.78
C ILE A 20 -5.71 21.57 -4.69
N THR A 21 -5.83 20.28 -5.00
CA THR A 21 -5.52 19.20 -4.05
C THR A 21 -4.07 19.26 -3.57
N SER A 22 -3.12 19.56 -4.47
CA SER A 22 -1.70 19.68 -4.11
C SER A 22 -1.44 20.85 -3.16
N THR A 23 -2.11 21.99 -3.36
CA THR A 23 -2.01 23.16 -2.48
C THR A 23 -2.60 22.87 -1.10
N VAL A 24 -3.82 22.33 -1.05
CA VAL A 24 -4.49 21.99 0.22
C VAL A 24 -3.67 20.95 0.99
N TRP A 25 -3.15 19.92 0.31
CA TRP A 25 -2.32 18.91 0.93
C TRP A 25 -1.06 19.50 1.58
N LYS A 26 -0.38 20.45 0.91
CA LYS A 26 0.80 21.13 1.46
C LYS A 26 0.49 21.94 2.72
N GLU A 27 -0.64 22.66 2.73
CA GLU A 27 -1.04 23.42 3.92
C GLU A 27 -1.46 22.47 5.06
N LEU A 28 -2.15 21.36 4.75
CA LEU A 28 -2.48 20.34 5.75
C LEU A 28 -1.23 19.71 6.39
N GLU A 29 -0.21 19.38 5.59
CA GLU A 29 1.07 18.87 6.09
C GLU A 29 1.76 19.89 7.00
N LYS A 30 1.69 21.18 6.65
CA LYS A 30 2.31 22.26 7.42
C LYS A 30 1.59 22.52 8.75
N GLU A 31 0.26 22.48 8.75
CA GLU A 31 -0.57 22.74 9.94
C GLU A 31 -0.64 21.52 10.87
N ASN A 32 -0.53 20.30 10.34
CA ASN A 32 -0.73 19.05 11.08
C ASN A 32 0.53 18.16 11.06
N LYS A 33 1.72 18.75 11.26
CA LYS A 33 3.01 18.04 11.13
C LYS A 33 3.05 16.74 11.92
N ASP A 34 2.74 16.79 13.21
CA ASP A 34 2.80 15.62 14.10
C ASP A 34 1.93 14.48 13.59
N PHE A 35 0.74 14.80 13.06
CA PHE A 35 -0.15 13.79 12.45
C PHE A 35 0.47 13.15 11.21
N PHE A 36 1.08 13.96 10.32
CA PHE A 36 1.68 13.44 9.09
C PHE A 36 2.97 12.65 9.35
N GLU A 37 3.74 13.01 10.38
CA GLU A 37 4.91 12.23 10.84
C GLU A 37 4.47 10.85 11.36
N ASP A 38 3.50 10.81 12.28
CA ASP A 38 2.94 9.56 12.82
C ASP A 38 2.26 8.72 11.73
N TYR A 39 1.52 9.36 10.84
CA TYR A 39 0.85 8.69 9.72
C TYR A 39 1.86 8.05 8.76
N THR A 40 2.95 8.75 8.43
CA THR A 40 3.99 8.24 7.54
C THR A 40 4.74 7.07 8.17
N LYS A 41 5.15 7.22 9.44
CA LYS A 41 5.80 6.14 10.19
C LYS A 41 4.93 4.89 10.29
N ASN A 42 3.66 5.03 10.67
CA ASN A 42 2.73 3.90 10.75
C ASN A 42 2.49 3.24 9.39
N ARG A 43 2.58 4.00 8.30
CA ARG A 43 2.41 3.49 6.95
C ARG A 43 3.62 2.67 6.51
N GLU A 44 4.83 3.16 6.74
CA GLU A 44 6.08 2.42 6.48
C GLU A 44 6.10 1.08 7.25
N GLU A 45 5.73 1.08 8.53
CA GLU A 45 5.63 -0.15 9.32
C GLU A 45 4.63 -1.15 8.74
N ARG A 46 3.50 -0.68 8.21
CA ARG A 46 2.50 -1.55 7.56
C ARG A 46 3.00 -2.08 6.22
N GLU A 47 3.74 -1.28 5.47
CA GLU A 47 4.33 -1.69 4.20
C GLU A 47 5.44 -2.75 4.42
N SER A 48 6.30 -2.58 5.43
CA SER A 48 7.32 -3.58 5.82
C SER A 48 6.70 -4.88 6.35
N LYS A 49 5.58 -4.82 7.08
CA LYS A 49 4.87 -6.03 7.56
C LYS A 49 4.25 -6.83 6.42
N LYS A 50 3.80 -6.17 5.33
CA LYS A 50 3.28 -6.86 4.15
C LYS A 50 4.37 -7.66 3.43
N GLU A 51 5.60 -7.14 3.35
CA GLU A 51 6.73 -7.89 2.81
C GLU A 51 7.13 -9.08 3.69
N GLY A 52 7.11 -8.93 5.03
CA GLY A 52 7.43 -10.02 5.95
C GLY A 52 6.42 -11.18 5.93
N GLY A 53 5.12 -10.87 5.85
CA GLY A 53 4.05 -11.87 5.83
C GLY A 53 3.94 -12.63 4.50
N GLN A 54 4.19 -11.97 3.37
CA GLN A 54 4.15 -12.62 2.05
C GLN A 54 5.26 -13.67 1.87
N ARG A 55 6.43 -13.46 2.49
CA ARG A 55 7.54 -14.42 2.43
C ARG A 55 7.24 -15.73 3.15
N PHE A 56 6.52 -15.67 4.27
CA PHE A 56 6.07 -16.86 4.99
C PHE A 56 5.00 -17.64 4.24
N HIS A 57 4.02 -16.95 3.65
CA HIS A 57 2.97 -17.61 2.87
C HIS A 57 3.50 -18.27 1.60
N LYS A 58 4.43 -17.60 0.90
CA LYS A 58 5.07 -18.13 -0.31
C LYS A 58 5.88 -19.40 -0.03
N MET A 59 6.68 -19.41 1.04
CA MET A 59 7.45 -20.60 1.45
C MET A 59 6.56 -21.81 1.79
N HIS A 60 5.38 -21.58 2.39
CA HIS A 60 4.43 -22.65 2.70
C HIS A 60 3.75 -23.18 1.42
N LEU A 61 3.31 -22.29 0.52
CA LEU A 61 2.66 -22.68 -0.74
C LEU A 61 3.58 -23.48 -1.66
N ASP A 62 4.86 -23.12 -1.76
CA ASP A 62 5.86 -23.83 -2.56
C ASP A 62 6.20 -25.23 -1.98
N SER A 63 5.91 -25.47 -0.70
CA SER A 63 6.06 -26.81 -0.09
C SER A 63 4.89 -27.74 -0.43
N PHE A 64 3.66 -27.22 -0.49
CA PHE A 64 2.47 -28.01 -0.83
C PHE A 64 2.42 -28.46 -2.31
N THR A 65 3.01 -27.69 -3.23
CA THR A 65 2.97 -28.00 -4.67
C THR A 65 4.02 -29.02 -5.10
N LYS A 66 4.95 -29.40 -4.21
CA LYS A 66 6.00 -30.38 -4.50
C LYS A 66 5.56 -31.82 -4.23
N ASP A 67 4.50 -32.02 -3.46
CA ASP A 67 4.03 -33.35 -3.04
C ASP A 67 2.98 -33.97 -3.98
N THR A 68 2.52 -33.28 -5.03
CA THR A 68 1.43 -33.76 -5.92
C THR A 68 1.88 -34.23 -7.31
N ASN A 69 3.17 -34.49 -7.54
CA ASN A 69 3.67 -34.98 -8.83
C ASN A 69 4.29 -36.37 -8.74
N GLY A 70 3.59 -37.29 -8.08
CA GLY A 70 3.90 -38.72 -8.09
C GLY A 70 2.62 -39.51 -8.34
N ASP A 71 2.66 -40.35 -9.36
CA ASP A 71 1.70 -41.41 -9.68
C ASP A 71 0.41 -41.01 -10.43
N ASP A 72 0.54 -40.93 -11.76
CA ASP A 72 -0.51 -41.37 -12.71
C ASP A 72 0.20 -41.93 -13.96
N ASP A 73 0.83 -43.10 -13.80
CA ASP A 73 1.18 -44.03 -14.88
C ASP A 73 0.17 -45.21 -14.82
N GLU A 74 -0.85 -45.20 -15.68
CA GLU A 74 -1.46 -46.43 -16.24
C GLU A 74 -2.17 -46.17 -17.58
#